data_AF-A0A7Z7N8Y3-F1
#
_entry.id   AF-A0A7Z7N8Y3-F1
#
_cell.length_a   1.000
_cell.length_b   1.000
_cell.length_c   1.000
_cell.angle_alpha   90.00
_cell.angle_beta   90.00
_cell.angle_gamma   90.00
#
_symmetry.space_group_name_H-M   'P 1'
#
loop_
_entity.id
_entity.type
_entity.pdbx_description
1 polymer ?
#
loop_
_entity_poly.entity_id
_entity_poly.type
_entity_poly.pdbx_seq_one_letter_code
_entity_poly.pdbx_strand_id
1 'polypeptide(L)'
;MRILAVTRAHNAGETLADTLDSLATFSDDIYAIDDRSTDDTAAILANHAAVTNVVRARADLPSTPWLIPESTGLELLYRMADFCRPDWMVMVDADWTFQIDVDIREVLTRTPDEVAALMCPMVSRWDDPEYPDMVPVMGTAEALRGPFWRWYPGLHAGPKLMHNLHWPANITDHGRIGQLDGIRLTHHGWSTLEERISRVRHYMRLDPDFRYNFGVAYDRSLLFGYALDEVSLLKADYQRRVRGDFDWIEPCARLPIEAEPRAIGRGYGPRADGFHPGVDFVADPGSPIYAVISGTVCCASDVDHRYSVIISNGDTEIRYVFRPGDDRQIALGDRISAGTRIGSLGAEDHSTDGYLHFETRVRRAHVNPLRYLGNMGLRPWPPPGRLRAVSGSYPPATPCTITADE
;
A
#
# COMPACT_ATOMS: atom_id res chain seq x y z
N MET A 1 -4.58 -28.26 -13.18
CA MET A 1 -4.34 -26.82 -13.05
C MET A 1 -2.84 -26.58 -13.08
N ARG A 2 -2.35 -25.81 -14.04
CA ARG A 2 -0.94 -25.39 -14.17
C ARG A 2 -0.75 -23.99 -13.57
N ILE A 3 0.24 -23.83 -12.71
CA ILE A 3 0.63 -22.56 -12.10
C ILE A 3 2.03 -22.18 -12.62
N LEU A 4 2.15 -21.02 -13.26
CA LEU A 4 3.44 -20.46 -13.64
C LEU A 4 3.83 -19.36 -12.67
N ALA A 5 5.00 -19.50 -12.04
CA ALA A 5 5.63 -18.40 -11.33
C ALA A 5 6.51 -17.57 -12.26
N VAL A 6 6.48 -16.26 -12.08
CA VAL A 6 7.37 -15.34 -12.75
C VAL A 6 8.03 -14.40 -11.76
N THR A 7 9.31 -14.08 -11.99
CA THR A 7 10.05 -13.13 -11.14
C THR A 7 11.09 -12.36 -11.94
N ARG A 8 11.49 -11.21 -11.41
CA ARG A 8 12.59 -10.39 -11.94
C ARG A 8 13.62 -10.21 -10.84
N ALA A 9 14.89 -10.39 -11.19
CA ALA A 9 16.01 -10.27 -10.27
C ALA A 9 17.06 -9.28 -10.80
N HIS A 10 17.61 -8.49 -9.89
CA HIS A 10 18.80 -7.67 -10.10
C HIS A 10 19.56 -7.62 -8.78
N ASN A 11 20.72 -8.28 -8.71
CA ASN A 11 21.53 -8.35 -7.50
C ASN A 11 20.75 -8.83 -6.27
N ALA A 12 20.06 -9.97 -6.40
CA ALA A 12 19.26 -10.61 -5.36
C ALA A 12 19.93 -11.87 -4.80
N GLY A 13 21.27 -11.95 -4.84
CA GLY A 13 22.01 -13.15 -4.46
C GLY A 13 21.74 -13.63 -3.02
N GLU A 14 21.39 -12.70 -2.12
CA GLU A 14 21.10 -13.01 -0.71
C GLU A 14 19.71 -13.61 -0.48
N THR A 15 18.71 -13.28 -1.31
CA THR A 15 17.29 -13.60 -1.03
C THR A 15 16.62 -14.46 -2.11
N LEU A 16 17.22 -14.55 -3.29
CA LEU A 16 16.58 -15.18 -4.44
C LEU A 16 16.39 -16.69 -4.26
N ALA A 17 17.34 -17.38 -3.62
CA ALA A 17 17.22 -18.82 -3.39
C ALA A 17 15.95 -19.14 -2.59
N ASP A 18 15.75 -18.46 -1.45
CA ASP A 18 14.56 -18.62 -0.60
C ASP A 18 13.26 -18.28 -1.34
N THR A 19 13.30 -17.25 -2.20
CA THR A 19 12.16 -16.85 -3.05
C THR A 19 11.79 -17.97 -4.02
N LEU A 20 12.78 -18.55 -4.71
CA LEU A 20 12.58 -19.63 -5.67
C LEU A 20 12.11 -20.92 -5.00
N ASP A 21 12.70 -21.29 -3.86
CA ASP A 21 12.28 -22.43 -3.05
C ASP A 21 10.83 -22.26 -2.61
N SER A 22 10.45 -21.05 -2.16
CA SER A 22 9.07 -20.75 -1.76
C SER A 22 8.09 -20.91 -2.92
N LEU A 23 8.41 -20.38 -4.11
CA LEU A 23 7.58 -20.53 -5.32
C LEU A 23 7.47 -21.99 -5.78
N ALA A 24 8.55 -22.75 -5.67
CA ALA A 24 8.62 -24.16 -6.07
C ALA A 24 7.71 -25.07 -5.25
N THR A 25 7.28 -24.64 -4.06
CA THR A 25 6.37 -25.44 -3.21
C THR A 25 4.99 -25.66 -3.84
N PHE A 26 4.56 -24.78 -4.76
CA PHE A 26 3.23 -24.88 -5.37
C PHE A 26 3.19 -24.63 -6.88
N SER A 27 4.22 -24.02 -7.48
CA SER A 27 4.25 -23.70 -8.91
C SER A 27 4.75 -24.90 -9.73
N ASP A 28 4.27 -25.04 -10.97
CA ASP A 28 4.74 -26.08 -11.89
C ASP A 28 6.01 -25.68 -12.64
N ASP A 29 6.19 -24.37 -12.86
CA ASP A 29 7.31 -23.77 -13.57
C ASP A 29 7.67 -22.42 -12.94
N ILE A 30 8.94 -22.03 -13.01
CA ILE A 30 9.39 -20.68 -12.68
C ILE A 30 10.13 -20.08 -13.89
N TYR A 31 9.63 -18.95 -14.38
CA TYR A 31 10.31 -18.13 -15.38
C TYR A 31 10.92 -16.90 -14.72
N ALA A 32 12.16 -16.58 -15.08
CA ALA A 32 12.88 -15.47 -14.48
C ALA A 32 13.50 -14.54 -15.52
N ILE A 33 13.56 -13.26 -15.20
CA ILE A 33 14.44 -12.30 -15.86
C ILE A 33 15.57 -11.94 -14.91
N ASP A 34 16.80 -12.11 -15.37
CA ASP A 34 17.99 -11.53 -14.76
C ASP A 34 18.32 -10.22 -15.46
N ASP A 35 18.05 -9.10 -14.80
CA ASP A 35 18.37 -7.76 -15.28
C ASP A 35 19.82 -7.40 -14.97
N ARG A 36 20.74 -8.22 -15.50
CA ARG A 36 22.18 -8.00 -15.46
C ARG A 36 22.75 -7.92 -14.03
N SER A 37 22.44 -8.94 -13.24
CA SER A 37 23.05 -9.07 -11.93
C SER A 37 24.57 -9.24 -12.03
N THR A 38 25.27 -8.64 -11.07
CA THR A 38 26.72 -8.65 -10.90
C THR A 38 27.17 -9.52 -9.72
N ASP A 39 26.22 -10.08 -8.98
CA ASP A 39 26.43 -11.02 -7.89
C ASP A 39 26.06 -12.46 -8.31
N ASP A 40 25.88 -13.35 -7.34
CA ASP A 40 25.58 -14.77 -7.57
C ASP A 40 24.15 -15.04 -8.10
N THR A 41 23.30 -14.02 -8.29
CA THR A 41 21.93 -14.16 -8.82
C THR A 41 21.88 -15.00 -10.10
N ALA A 42 22.79 -14.73 -11.04
CA ALA A 42 22.86 -15.44 -12.31
C ALA A 42 23.20 -16.93 -12.11
N ALA A 43 24.04 -17.26 -11.14
CA ALA A 43 24.35 -18.65 -10.82
C ALA A 43 23.17 -19.34 -10.15
N ILE A 44 22.48 -18.67 -9.22
CA ILE A 44 21.28 -19.19 -8.54
C ILE A 44 20.21 -19.54 -9.58
N LEU A 45 19.88 -18.62 -10.49
CA LEU A 45 18.89 -18.85 -11.55
C LEU A 45 19.25 -20.00 -12.50
N ALA A 46 20.55 -20.21 -12.79
CA ALA A 46 20.98 -21.30 -13.67
C ALA A 46 20.85 -22.68 -13.02
N ASN A 47 21.03 -22.75 -11.70
CA ASN A 47 21.22 -24.00 -10.98
C ASN A 47 19.96 -24.44 -10.20
N HIS A 48 19.00 -23.54 -9.99
CA HIS A 48 17.79 -23.86 -9.23
C HIS A 48 16.86 -24.77 -10.04
N ALA A 49 16.54 -25.96 -9.51
CA ALA A 49 15.84 -27.01 -10.25
C ALA A 49 14.42 -26.65 -10.71
N ALA A 50 13.72 -25.76 -9.98
CA ALA A 50 12.38 -25.30 -10.34
C ALA A 50 12.38 -24.18 -11.40
N VAL A 51 13.54 -23.59 -11.73
CA VAL A 51 13.64 -22.54 -12.75
C VAL A 51 13.75 -23.21 -14.11
N THR A 52 12.68 -23.08 -14.91
CA THR A 52 12.58 -23.77 -16.21
C THR A 52 12.87 -22.84 -17.39
N ASN A 53 12.84 -21.52 -17.19
CA ASN A 53 13.22 -20.56 -18.22
C ASN A 53 13.85 -19.29 -17.62
N VAL A 54 14.95 -18.83 -18.22
CA VAL A 54 15.65 -17.61 -17.78
C VAL A 54 15.97 -16.76 -19.00
N VAL A 55 15.55 -15.50 -18.96
CA VAL A 55 16.05 -14.48 -19.89
C VAL A 55 17.07 -13.62 -19.15
N ARG A 56 18.24 -13.44 -19.76
CA ARG A 56 19.29 -12.58 -19.21
C ARG A 56 19.51 -11.39 -20.12
N ALA A 57 19.60 -10.21 -19.53
CA ALA A 57 20.09 -9.03 -20.24
C ALA A 57 21.50 -9.29 -20.79
N ARG A 58 21.80 -8.78 -21.99
CA ARG A 58 23.11 -9.03 -22.61
C ARG A 58 24.24 -8.40 -21.80
N ALA A 59 25.36 -9.10 -21.71
CA ALA A 59 26.53 -8.67 -20.95
C ALA A 59 27.18 -7.37 -21.46
N ASP A 60 26.96 -7.00 -22.72
CA ASP A 60 27.54 -5.82 -23.35
C ASP A 60 26.72 -4.54 -23.17
N LEU A 61 25.53 -4.62 -22.56
CA LEU A 61 24.77 -3.44 -22.14
C LEU A 61 25.46 -2.72 -20.95
N PRO A 62 25.03 -1.52 -20.52
CA PRO A 62 25.54 -0.89 -19.29
C PRO A 62 25.08 -1.63 -18.01
N SER A 63 25.85 -1.56 -16.92
CA SER A 63 25.48 -2.12 -15.61
C SER A 63 24.59 -1.22 -14.76
N THR A 64 23.81 -0.36 -15.42
CA THR A 64 22.87 0.52 -14.74
C THR A 64 21.80 -0.34 -14.06
N PRO A 65 21.54 -0.17 -12.75
CA PRO A 65 20.43 -0.85 -12.09
C PRO A 65 19.13 -0.58 -12.82
N TRP A 66 18.30 -1.62 -12.98
CA TRP A 66 17.01 -1.53 -13.64
C TRP A 66 17.11 -0.98 -15.07
N LEU A 67 18.14 -1.42 -15.81
CA LEU A 67 18.36 -1.03 -17.20
C LEU A 67 17.15 -1.40 -18.06
N ILE A 68 16.56 -2.57 -17.83
CA ILE A 68 15.32 -2.97 -18.48
C ILE A 68 14.18 -2.32 -17.70
N PRO A 69 13.42 -1.39 -18.31
CA PRO A 69 12.23 -0.83 -17.68
C PRO A 69 11.31 -1.95 -17.25
N GLU A 70 10.71 -1.79 -16.06
CA GLU A 70 9.88 -2.84 -15.51
C GLU A 70 8.71 -3.24 -16.40
N SER A 71 8.06 -2.27 -17.03
CA SER A 71 7.00 -2.52 -18.02
C SER A 71 7.48 -3.47 -19.13
N THR A 72 8.66 -3.24 -19.70
CA THR A 72 9.25 -4.10 -20.73
C THR A 72 9.57 -5.50 -20.20
N GLY A 73 10.09 -5.61 -18.98
CA GLY A 73 10.35 -6.89 -18.34
C GLY A 73 9.08 -7.69 -18.07
N LEU A 74 8.02 -7.03 -17.58
CA LEU A 74 6.71 -7.63 -17.34
C LEU A 74 6.06 -8.11 -18.65
N GLU A 75 6.07 -7.30 -19.70
CA GLU A 75 5.60 -7.66 -21.04
C GLU A 75 6.29 -8.93 -21.57
N LEU A 76 7.61 -9.02 -21.38
CA LEU A 76 8.37 -10.19 -21.77
C LEU A 76 7.91 -11.43 -21.00
N LEU A 77 7.72 -11.33 -19.68
CA LEU A 77 7.22 -12.45 -18.87
C LEU A 77 5.82 -12.90 -19.31
N TYR A 78 4.92 -11.96 -19.61
CA TYR A 78 3.57 -12.28 -20.10
C TYR A 78 3.61 -12.99 -21.46
N ARG A 79 4.45 -12.52 -22.38
CA ARG A 79 4.66 -13.19 -23.68
C ARG A 79 5.32 -14.56 -23.54
N MET A 80 6.20 -14.74 -22.56
CA MET A 80 6.75 -16.06 -22.24
C MET A 80 5.66 -17.00 -21.72
N ALA A 81 4.72 -16.49 -20.92
CA ALA A 81 3.58 -17.28 -20.43
C ALA A 81 2.62 -17.73 -21.55
N ASP A 82 2.51 -16.97 -22.65
CA ASP A 82 1.67 -17.35 -23.80
C ASP A 82 2.05 -18.69 -24.45
N PHE A 83 3.30 -19.13 -24.28
CA PHE A 83 3.76 -20.43 -24.77
C PHE A 83 3.22 -21.60 -23.94
N CYS A 84 3.10 -21.43 -22.62
CA CYS A 84 2.67 -22.51 -21.72
C CYS A 84 1.20 -22.41 -21.30
N ARG A 85 0.56 -21.25 -21.48
CA ARG A 85 -0.87 -20.97 -21.21
C ARG A 85 -1.32 -21.55 -19.86
N PRO A 86 -0.71 -21.10 -18.75
CA PRO A 86 -1.01 -21.65 -17.44
C PRO A 86 -2.46 -21.30 -17.06
N ASP A 87 -3.04 -22.01 -16.10
CA ASP A 87 -4.36 -21.63 -15.56
C ASP A 87 -4.22 -20.41 -14.63
N TRP A 88 -3.12 -20.36 -13.89
CA TRP A 88 -2.79 -19.29 -12.96
C TRP A 88 -1.33 -18.84 -13.11
N MET A 89 -1.13 -17.56 -12.93
CA MET A 89 0.15 -16.89 -12.83
C MET A 89 0.38 -16.47 -11.38
N VAL A 90 1.64 -16.51 -10.94
CA VAL A 90 2.08 -15.85 -9.71
C VAL A 90 3.29 -14.98 -9.98
N MET A 91 3.32 -13.75 -9.46
CA MET A 91 4.51 -12.90 -9.50
C MET A 91 4.87 -12.33 -8.15
N VAL A 92 6.16 -12.40 -7.85
CA VAL A 92 6.78 -11.85 -6.65
C VAL A 92 8.15 -11.25 -6.98
N ASP A 93 8.57 -10.29 -6.16
CA ASP A 93 9.94 -9.75 -6.22
C ASP A 93 10.93 -10.81 -5.71
N ALA A 94 12.21 -10.67 -6.08
CA ALA A 94 13.28 -11.63 -5.75
C ALA A 94 13.67 -11.69 -4.25
N ASP A 95 12.93 -10.98 -3.40
CA ASP A 95 13.08 -10.93 -1.95
C ASP A 95 11.77 -11.24 -1.22
N TRP A 96 10.83 -11.93 -1.87
CA TRP A 96 9.51 -12.27 -1.32
C TRP A 96 9.35 -13.77 -1.14
N THR A 97 8.84 -14.18 0.02
CA THR A 97 8.45 -15.58 0.26
C THR A 97 6.98 -15.68 0.66
N PHE A 98 6.40 -16.85 0.44
CA PHE A 98 5.05 -17.18 0.88
C PHE A 98 5.06 -17.96 2.20
N GLN A 99 4.21 -17.55 3.11
CA GLN A 99 3.68 -18.36 4.20
C GLN A 99 2.28 -18.82 3.80
N ILE A 100 2.10 -20.13 3.66
CA ILE A 100 0.88 -20.75 3.14
C ILE A 100 0.34 -21.71 4.20
N ASP A 101 -0.84 -21.40 4.75
CA ASP A 101 -1.51 -22.20 5.77
C ASP A 101 -2.65 -23.07 5.17
N VAL A 102 -2.80 -23.07 3.85
CA VAL A 102 -3.89 -23.71 3.10
C VAL A 102 -3.36 -24.51 1.90
N ASP A 103 -4.16 -25.42 1.35
CA ASP A 103 -3.85 -25.99 0.03
C ASP A 103 -4.17 -24.95 -1.05
N ILE A 104 -3.13 -24.22 -1.48
CA ILE A 104 -3.28 -23.17 -2.50
C ILE A 104 -3.88 -23.71 -3.80
N ARG A 105 -3.58 -24.95 -4.19
CA ARG A 105 -4.12 -25.51 -5.43
C ARG A 105 -5.61 -25.79 -5.32
N GLU A 106 -6.07 -26.25 -4.16
CA GLU A 106 -7.50 -26.38 -3.89
C GLU A 106 -8.20 -25.02 -3.92
N VAL A 107 -7.62 -24.01 -3.27
CA VAL A 107 -8.20 -22.65 -3.22
C VAL A 107 -8.31 -22.04 -4.62
N LEU A 108 -7.24 -22.09 -5.42
CA LEU A 108 -7.23 -21.58 -6.79
C LEU A 108 -8.20 -22.34 -7.71
N THR A 109 -8.38 -23.66 -7.49
CA THR A 109 -9.34 -24.48 -8.25
C THR A 109 -10.79 -24.12 -7.92
N ARG A 110 -11.08 -23.80 -6.65
CA ARG A 110 -12.43 -23.43 -6.18
C ARG A 110 -12.74 -21.95 -6.33
N THR A 111 -11.77 -21.15 -6.74
CA THR A 111 -11.94 -19.71 -6.96
C THR A 111 -12.93 -19.50 -8.11
N PRO A 112 -14.04 -18.75 -7.90
CA PRO A 112 -15.05 -18.52 -8.93
C PRO A 112 -14.48 -17.93 -10.23
N ASP A 113 -15.11 -18.22 -11.36
CA ASP A 113 -14.63 -17.79 -12.68
C ASP A 113 -14.66 -16.26 -12.84
N GLU A 114 -15.55 -15.55 -12.14
CA GLU A 114 -15.59 -14.09 -12.18
C GLU A 114 -14.43 -13.42 -11.42
N VAL A 115 -13.61 -14.18 -10.69
CA VAL A 115 -12.41 -13.68 -10.00
C VAL A 115 -11.19 -13.85 -10.89
N ALA A 116 -10.71 -12.73 -11.43
CA ALA A 116 -9.57 -12.70 -12.35
C ALA A 116 -8.21 -12.65 -11.64
N ALA A 117 -8.17 -12.09 -10.43
CA ALA A 117 -6.96 -11.95 -9.63
C ALA A 117 -7.25 -12.04 -8.14
N LEU A 118 -6.23 -12.37 -7.36
CA LEU A 118 -6.32 -12.56 -5.92
C LEU A 118 -5.24 -11.76 -5.21
N MET A 119 -5.65 -11.05 -4.16
CA MET A 119 -4.76 -10.34 -3.25
C MET A 119 -4.54 -11.12 -1.97
N CYS A 120 -3.32 -11.08 -1.44
CA CYS A 120 -3.02 -11.55 -0.10
C CYS A 120 -2.27 -10.47 0.71
N PRO A 121 -2.33 -10.52 2.05
CA PRO A 121 -1.50 -9.70 2.89
C PRO A 121 -0.02 -9.96 2.61
N MET A 122 0.77 -8.89 2.57
CA MET A 122 2.22 -8.92 2.58
C MET A 122 2.68 -8.19 3.82
N VAL A 123 3.66 -8.74 4.52
CA VAL A 123 4.33 -8.08 5.66
C VAL A 123 5.79 -7.91 5.29
N SER A 124 6.39 -6.76 5.61
CA SER A 124 7.86 -6.72 5.62
C SER A 124 8.34 -7.43 6.86
N ARG A 125 9.33 -8.30 6.71
CA ARG A 125 10.12 -8.80 7.84
C ARG A 125 10.65 -7.61 8.63
N TRP A 126 10.70 -7.75 9.95
CA TRP A 126 11.27 -6.74 10.83
C TRP A 126 12.07 -7.41 11.94
N ASP A 127 13.38 -7.21 11.94
CA ASP A 127 14.31 -7.79 12.91
C ASP A 127 15.35 -6.77 13.42
N ASP A 128 14.95 -5.49 13.42
CA ASP A 128 15.77 -4.41 13.94
C ASP A 128 16.01 -4.55 15.45
N PRO A 129 17.27 -4.73 15.90
CA PRO A 129 17.57 -4.90 17.32
C PRO A 129 17.46 -3.60 18.13
N GLU A 130 17.59 -2.44 17.49
CA GLU A 130 17.49 -1.12 18.14
C GLU A 130 16.03 -0.65 18.21
N TYR A 131 15.22 -1.03 17.22
CA TYR A 131 13.82 -0.63 17.06
C TYR A 131 12.86 -1.83 16.92
N PRO A 132 12.84 -2.79 17.86
CA PRO A 132 12.10 -4.06 17.69
C PRO A 132 10.58 -3.87 17.53
N ASP A 133 10.01 -2.82 18.14
CA ASP A 133 8.56 -2.56 18.12
C ASP A 133 8.15 -1.52 17.05
N MET A 134 9.05 -1.14 16.13
CA MET A 134 8.79 -0.06 15.16
C MET A 134 7.51 -0.32 14.35
N VAL A 135 7.34 -1.52 13.81
CA VAL A 135 6.15 -1.88 13.02
C VAL A 135 4.85 -1.82 13.86
N PRO A 136 4.74 -2.49 15.02
CA PRO A 136 3.51 -2.41 15.81
C PRO A 136 3.23 -1.00 16.39
N VAL A 137 4.24 -0.16 16.60
CA VAL A 137 4.14 1.17 17.24
C VAL A 137 3.96 2.32 16.25
N MET A 138 4.59 2.25 15.08
CA MET A 138 4.63 3.35 14.11
C MET A 138 3.70 3.14 12.92
N GLY A 139 3.25 1.91 12.68
CA GLY A 139 2.34 1.59 11.60
C GLY A 139 2.73 0.32 10.87
N THR A 140 1.74 -0.33 10.27
CA THR A 140 1.94 -1.63 9.65
C THR A 140 2.92 -1.53 8.49
N ALA A 141 3.96 -2.36 8.54
CA ALA A 141 4.73 -2.80 7.38
C ALA A 141 3.93 -3.78 6.50
N GLU A 142 2.62 -3.85 6.73
CA GLU A 142 1.71 -4.74 6.05
C GLU A 142 0.97 -3.97 4.96
N ALA A 143 0.82 -4.60 3.81
CA ALA A 143 0.04 -4.09 2.69
C ALA A 143 -0.60 -5.27 1.95
N LEU A 144 -1.66 -5.01 1.19
CA LEU A 144 -2.16 -6.04 0.27
C LEU A 144 -1.33 -6.03 -1.01
N ARG A 145 -1.06 -7.23 -1.53
CA ARG A 145 -0.42 -7.45 -2.82
C ARG A 145 -1.23 -8.42 -3.63
N GLY A 146 -1.20 -8.25 -4.94
CA GLY A 146 -1.91 -9.07 -5.89
C GLY A 146 -0.99 -9.99 -6.67
N PRO A 147 -0.35 -10.99 -6.03
CA PRO A 147 0.62 -11.81 -6.71
C PRO A 147 -0.02 -12.81 -7.66
N PHE A 148 -1.31 -13.17 -7.49
CA PHE A 148 -1.97 -14.21 -8.29
C PHE A 148 -2.97 -13.64 -9.28
N TRP A 149 -2.95 -14.13 -10.51
CA TRP A 149 -3.97 -13.84 -11.51
C TRP A 149 -4.17 -14.99 -12.50
N ARG A 150 -5.34 -15.06 -13.12
CA ARG A 150 -5.62 -16.01 -14.20
C ARG A 150 -4.93 -15.54 -15.48
N TRP A 151 -4.41 -16.48 -16.26
CA TRP A 151 -3.88 -16.14 -17.59
C TRP A 151 -5.02 -15.79 -18.55
N TYR A 152 -4.82 -14.73 -19.33
CA TYR A 152 -5.68 -14.34 -20.43
C TYR A 152 -4.81 -13.93 -21.63
N PRO A 153 -5.29 -14.09 -22.87
CA PRO A 153 -4.60 -13.54 -24.03
C PRO A 153 -4.64 -12.01 -24.01
N GLY A 154 -3.52 -11.36 -24.34
CA GLY A 154 -3.46 -9.89 -24.47
C GLY A 154 -3.28 -9.12 -23.16
N LEU A 155 -2.85 -9.80 -22.09
CA LEU A 155 -2.41 -9.14 -20.86
C LEU A 155 -1.21 -8.23 -21.14
N HIS A 156 -1.21 -7.04 -20.53
CA HIS A 156 -0.12 -6.06 -20.71
C HIS A 156 0.31 -5.43 -19.39
N ALA A 157 1.57 -4.99 -19.36
CA ALA A 157 2.17 -4.38 -18.19
C ALA A 157 1.64 -2.96 -17.94
N GLY A 158 1.75 -2.52 -16.69
CA GLY A 158 1.53 -1.12 -16.36
C GLY A 158 2.55 -0.21 -17.07
N PRO A 159 2.23 1.07 -17.24
CA PRO A 159 3.07 2.00 -18.00
C PRO A 159 4.28 2.51 -17.20
N LYS A 160 4.43 2.16 -15.91
CA LYS A 160 5.52 2.70 -15.10
C LYS A 160 6.85 2.08 -15.51
N LEU A 161 7.92 2.85 -15.40
CA LEU A 161 9.28 2.33 -15.59
C LEU A 161 9.74 1.53 -14.36
N MET A 162 9.17 1.81 -13.18
CA MET A 162 9.40 1.11 -11.91
C MET A 162 8.13 1.13 -11.04
N HIS A 163 8.00 0.20 -10.09
CA HIS A 163 6.88 0.09 -9.15
C HIS A 163 5.50 -0.10 -9.81
N ASN A 164 5.44 -0.89 -10.87
CA ASN A 164 4.19 -1.46 -11.38
C ASN A 164 3.55 -2.41 -10.36
N LEU A 165 2.27 -2.69 -10.57
CA LEU A 165 1.60 -3.76 -9.84
C LEU A 165 2.12 -5.11 -10.34
N HIS A 166 2.10 -6.12 -9.46
CA HIS A 166 2.53 -7.48 -9.77
C HIS A 166 1.60 -8.20 -10.76
N TRP A 167 0.36 -7.74 -10.91
CA TRP A 167 -0.58 -8.21 -11.94
C TRP A 167 -0.60 -7.30 -13.18
N PRO A 168 -1.15 -7.79 -14.30
CA PRO A 168 -1.33 -7.01 -15.53
C PRO A 168 -2.25 -5.79 -15.34
N ALA A 169 -2.00 -4.73 -16.12
CA ALA A 169 -2.74 -3.46 -16.02
C ALA A 169 -4.23 -3.59 -16.38
N ASN A 170 -4.58 -4.52 -17.28
CA ASN A 170 -5.93 -4.79 -17.74
C ASN A 170 -6.61 -5.97 -17.04
N ILE A 171 -6.11 -6.42 -15.89
CA ILE A 171 -6.65 -7.63 -15.26
C ILE A 171 -8.13 -7.50 -14.86
N THR A 172 -8.58 -6.29 -14.53
CA THR A 172 -9.96 -5.99 -14.15
C THR A 172 -10.94 -6.01 -15.33
N ASP A 173 -10.45 -5.95 -16.57
CA ASP A 173 -11.28 -6.12 -17.76
C ASP A 173 -11.81 -7.55 -17.87
N HIS A 174 -11.19 -8.49 -17.15
CA HIS A 174 -11.49 -9.92 -17.18
C HIS A 174 -12.28 -10.42 -15.96
N GLY A 175 -12.48 -9.59 -14.93
CA GLY A 175 -13.19 -9.98 -13.73
C GLY A 175 -12.82 -9.16 -12.51
N ARG A 176 -13.45 -9.47 -11.37
CA ARG A 176 -13.16 -8.79 -10.10
C ARG A 176 -11.88 -9.30 -9.46
N ILE A 177 -11.29 -8.49 -8.59
CA ILE A 177 -10.18 -8.87 -7.71
C ILE A 177 -10.80 -9.45 -6.43
N GLY A 178 -10.36 -10.65 -6.04
CA GLY A 178 -10.71 -11.28 -4.77
C GLY A 178 -9.60 -11.15 -3.74
N GLN A 179 -9.91 -11.55 -2.51
CA GLN A 179 -8.92 -11.71 -1.45
C GLN A 179 -8.67 -13.21 -1.22
N LEU A 180 -7.42 -13.53 -0.90
CA LEU A 180 -6.92 -14.86 -0.62
C LEU A 180 -6.53 -14.96 0.85
N ASP A 181 -7.40 -15.59 1.62
CA ASP A 181 -7.16 -15.86 3.04
C ASP A 181 -6.26 -17.10 3.21
N GLY A 182 -5.54 -17.17 4.33
CA GLY A 182 -4.64 -18.29 4.64
C GLY A 182 -3.31 -18.28 3.87
N ILE A 183 -3.03 -17.21 3.11
CA ILE A 183 -1.74 -16.97 2.47
C ILE A 183 -1.24 -15.59 2.88
N ARG A 184 0.05 -15.50 3.16
CA ARG A 184 0.75 -14.26 3.49
C ARG A 184 2.08 -14.19 2.77
N LEU A 185 2.38 -13.06 2.16
CA LEU A 185 3.70 -12.74 1.63
C LEU A 185 4.58 -12.16 2.75
N THR A 186 5.86 -12.51 2.74
CA THR A 186 6.88 -11.88 3.56
C THR A 186 7.93 -11.25 2.65
N HIS A 187 8.16 -9.96 2.81
CA HIS A 187 9.16 -9.20 2.07
C HIS A 187 10.43 -9.01 2.92
N HIS A 188 11.58 -9.43 2.39
CA HIS A 188 12.86 -9.51 3.10
C HIS A 188 13.87 -8.42 2.72
N GLY A 189 13.56 -7.53 1.77
CA GLY A 189 14.54 -6.57 1.22
C GLY A 189 14.92 -5.39 2.11
N TRP A 190 14.31 -5.23 3.30
CA TRP A 190 14.62 -4.20 4.30
C TRP A 190 14.00 -4.52 5.68
N SER A 191 14.66 -5.32 6.49
CA SER A 191 14.18 -5.75 7.80
C SER A 191 14.61 -4.84 8.96
N THR A 192 15.51 -3.88 8.71
CA THR A 192 15.90 -2.84 9.69
C THR A 192 15.55 -1.42 9.25
N LEU A 193 15.55 -0.47 10.19
CA LEU A 193 15.38 0.96 9.88
C LEU A 193 16.54 1.47 9.03
N GLU A 194 17.76 1.01 9.28
CA GLU A 194 18.93 1.38 8.48
C GLU A 194 18.78 0.94 7.02
N GLU A 195 18.34 -0.30 6.78
CA GLU A 195 18.09 -0.81 5.44
C GLU A 195 16.96 -0.05 4.73
N ARG A 196 15.87 0.28 5.44
CA ARG A 196 14.81 1.14 4.88
C ARG A 196 15.35 2.50 4.47
N ILE A 197 16.16 3.14 5.30
CA ILE A 197 16.79 4.43 4.98
C ILE A 197 17.73 4.28 3.77
N SER A 198 18.52 3.21 3.72
CA SER A 198 19.39 2.90 2.57
C SER A 198 18.58 2.74 1.28
N ARG A 199 17.45 2.04 1.35
CA ARG A 199 16.53 1.82 0.24
C ARG A 199 15.86 3.11 -0.22
N VAL A 200 15.42 3.97 0.70
CA VAL A 200 14.92 5.31 0.39
C VAL A 200 15.98 6.13 -0.35
N ARG A 201 17.21 6.18 0.16
CA ARG A 201 18.31 6.88 -0.50
C ARG A 201 18.60 6.31 -1.88
N HIS A 202 18.48 4.99 -2.06
CA HIS A 202 18.63 4.35 -3.35
C HIS A 202 17.56 4.83 -4.35
N TYR A 203 16.28 4.73 -3.99
CA TYR A 203 15.19 5.16 -4.88
C TYR A 203 15.22 6.66 -5.16
N MET A 204 15.49 7.50 -4.16
CA MET A 204 15.60 8.96 -4.37
C MET A 204 16.80 9.35 -5.23
N ARG A 205 17.85 8.52 -5.34
CA ARG A 205 18.93 8.75 -6.32
C ARG A 205 18.50 8.39 -7.75
N LEU A 206 17.69 7.36 -7.91
CA LEU A 206 17.19 6.91 -9.22
C LEU A 206 16.05 7.79 -9.74
N ASP A 207 15.21 8.26 -8.83
CA ASP A 207 14.00 9.03 -9.12
C ASP A 207 13.79 10.15 -8.08
N PRO A 208 14.61 11.21 -8.12
CA PRO A 208 14.57 12.30 -7.13
C PRO A 208 13.27 13.10 -7.14
N ASP A 209 12.57 13.12 -8.27
CA ASP A 209 11.32 13.84 -8.48
C ASP A 209 10.08 12.92 -8.40
N PHE A 210 10.26 11.65 -8.01
CA PHE A 210 9.20 10.65 -7.90
C PHE A 210 8.42 10.39 -9.20
N ARG A 211 9.02 10.67 -10.36
CA ARG A 211 8.38 10.55 -11.69
C ARG A 211 8.02 9.10 -12.00
N TYR A 212 8.86 8.15 -11.61
CA TYR A 212 8.63 6.73 -11.85
C TYR A 212 7.66 6.13 -10.83
N ASN A 213 7.50 6.76 -9.66
CA ASN A 213 6.52 6.38 -8.65
C ASN A 213 5.22 7.22 -8.67
N PHE A 214 4.90 7.90 -9.78
CA PHE A 214 3.71 8.75 -9.92
C PHE A 214 3.55 9.78 -8.78
N GLY A 215 4.65 10.42 -8.44
CA GLY A 215 4.74 11.45 -7.41
C GLY A 215 4.71 10.91 -5.98
N VAL A 216 4.56 9.59 -5.78
CA VAL A 216 4.56 9.02 -4.43
C VAL A 216 5.98 9.08 -3.85
N ALA A 217 6.14 9.90 -2.83
CA ALA A 217 7.41 10.08 -2.14
C ALA A 217 7.90 8.77 -1.48
N TYR A 218 9.08 8.31 -1.88
CA TYR A 218 9.68 7.05 -1.43
C TYR A 218 9.92 7.00 0.08
N ASP A 219 10.46 8.09 0.62
CA ASP A 219 10.73 8.25 2.05
C ASP A 219 9.46 8.09 2.87
N ARG A 220 8.40 8.86 2.57
CA ARG A 220 7.13 8.78 3.31
C ARG A 220 6.49 7.41 3.20
N SER A 221 6.67 6.70 2.08
CA SER A 221 6.14 5.34 1.92
C SER A 221 6.90 4.30 2.75
N LEU A 222 8.22 4.41 2.86
CA LEU A 222 9.07 3.43 3.53
C LEU A 222 9.31 3.76 5.01
N LEU A 223 9.28 5.04 5.38
CA LEU A 223 9.59 5.55 6.71
C LEU A 223 8.33 5.93 7.47
N PHE A 224 7.26 5.13 7.39
CA PHE A 224 6.06 5.27 8.22
C PHE A 224 5.40 6.66 8.15
N GLY A 225 5.45 7.31 6.98
CA GLY A 225 4.89 8.64 6.74
C GLY A 225 5.84 9.82 6.99
N TYR A 226 7.09 9.58 7.36
CA TYR A 226 8.12 10.59 7.62
C TYR A 226 9.00 10.79 6.38
N ALA A 227 9.43 12.02 6.15
CA ALA A 227 10.43 12.32 5.12
C ALA A 227 11.84 11.89 5.56
N LEU A 228 12.76 11.82 4.61
CA LEU A 228 14.14 11.38 4.88
C LEU A 228 14.89 12.31 5.84
N ASP A 229 14.62 13.60 5.81
CA ASP A 229 15.16 14.59 6.74
C ASP A 229 14.45 14.59 8.11
N GLU A 230 13.31 13.90 8.22
CA GLU A 230 12.54 13.71 9.45
C GLU A 230 12.94 12.44 10.23
N VAL A 231 14.01 11.72 9.85
CA VAL A 231 14.40 10.46 10.53
C VAL A 231 14.66 10.62 12.03
N SER A 232 15.29 11.72 12.45
CA SER A 232 15.48 12.01 13.89
C SER A 232 14.15 12.16 14.62
N LEU A 233 13.15 12.71 13.94
CA LEU A 233 11.80 12.89 14.47
C LEU A 233 11.04 11.55 14.52
N LEU A 234 11.16 10.72 13.49
CA LEU A 234 10.65 9.34 13.48
C LEU A 234 11.16 8.56 14.69
N LYS A 235 12.48 8.59 14.95
CA LYS A 235 13.10 7.92 16.10
C LYS A 235 12.59 8.49 17.42
N ALA A 236 12.43 9.81 17.53
CA ALA A 236 11.90 10.45 18.73
C ALA A 236 10.44 10.06 19.00
N ASP A 237 9.58 10.09 17.97
CA ASP A 237 8.17 9.69 18.09
C ASP A 237 8.03 8.20 18.42
N TYR A 238 8.87 7.32 17.84
CA TYR A 238 8.93 5.91 18.24
C TYR A 238 9.22 5.75 19.73
N GLN A 239 10.31 6.37 20.22
CA GLN A 239 10.71 6.26 21.61
C GLN A 239 9.65 6.81 22.57
N ARG A 240 8.99 7.90 22.17
CA ARG A 240 7.87 8.50 22.90
C ARG A 240 6.70 7.51 23.03
N ARG A 241 6.28 6.89 21.93
CA ARG A 241 5.14 5.96 21.91
C ARG A 241 5.44 4.64 22.64
N VAL A 242 6.67 4.13 22.57
CA VAL A 242 7.10 2.96 23.34
C VAL A 242 6.96 3.20 24.85
N ARG A 243 7.29 4.41 25.33
CA ARG A 243 7.13 4.79 26.74
C ARG A 243 5.69 5.08 27.15
N GLY A 244 4.76 5.12 26.19
CA GLY A 244 3.37 5.54 26.44
C GLY A 244 3.22 7.04 26.68
N ASP A 245 4.20 7.85 26.27
CA ASP A 245 4.22 9.31 26.46
C ASP A 245 3.29 10.00 25.45
N PHE A 246 2.00 9.66 25.39
CA PHE A 246 1.08 10.20 24.39
C PHE A 246 0.65 11.64 24.67
N ASP A 247 0.21 12.34 23.63
CA ASP A 247 -0.48 13.62 23.78
C ASP A 247 -1.79 13.39 24.55
N TRP A 248 -2.17 14.36 25.38
CA TRP A 248 -3.43 14.26 26.11
C TRP A 248 -4.60 14.14 25.13
N ILE A 249 -5.46 13.16 25.37
CA ILE A 249 -6.70 12.96 24.61
C ILE A 249 -7.91 13.08 25.53
N GLU A 250 -9.02 13.51 24.97
CA GLU A 250 -10.29 13.48 25.66
C GLU A 250 -10.76 12.03 25.89
N PRO A 251 -11.49 11.73 26.98
CA PRO A 251 -11.88 10.35 27.33
C PRO A 251 -12.67 9.59 26.26
N CYS A 252 -13.35 10.30 25.36
CA CYS A 252 -14.16 9.73 24.28
C CYS A 252 -13.48 9.84 22.90
N ALA A 253 -12.25 10.38 22.83
CA ALA A 253 -11.52 10.49 21.57
C ALA A 253 -11.28 9.10 20.96
N ARG A 254 -11.54 9.00 19.67
CA ARG A 254 -11.43 7.77 18.90
C ARG A 254 -11.03 8.08 17.47
N LEU A 255 -10.72 7.03 16.72
CA LEU A 255 -10.41 7.16 15.30
C LEU A 255 -11.62 7.66 14.51
N PRO A 256 -11.39 8.41 13.42
CA PRO A 256 -12.48 9.03 12.68
C PRO A 256 -13.41 8.00 12.02
N ILE A 257 -12.87 6.80 11.74
CA ILE A 257 -13.58 5.58 11.34
C ILE A 257 -13.03 4.43 12.18
N GLU A 258 -13.84 3.41 12.44
CA GLU A 258 -13.44 2.22 13.21
C GLU A 258 -12.26 1.45 12.61
N ALA A 259 -11.57 0.67 13.45
CA ALA A 259 -10.38 -0.10 13.03
C ALA A 259 -10.65 -1.23 12.08
N GLU A 260 -11.84 -1.76 12.14
CA GLU A 260 -12.29 -2.82 11.27
C GLU A 260 -13.69 -2.44 10.79
N PRO A 261 -13.98 -2.58 9.49
CA PRO A 261 -13.10 -3.06 8.41
C PRO A 261 -12.48 -1.87 7.65
N ARG A 262 -11.57 -1.07 8.23
CA ARG A 262 -10.96 0.05 7.46
C ARG A 262 -9.72 -0.38 6.69
N ALA A 263 -9.49 0.27 5.55
CA ALA A 263 -8.19 0.32 4.90
C ALA A 263 -7.69 1.77 4.85
N ILE A 264 -6.38 1.93 4.62
CA ILE A 264 -5.78 3.23 4.31
C ILE A 264 -5.61 3.32 2.80
N GLY A 265 -6.18 4.35 2.21
CA GLY A 265 -6.04 4.70 0.81
C GLY A 265 -4.87 5.62 0.54
N ARG A 266 -5.13 6.79 -0.06
CA ARG A 266 -4.08 7.77 -0.33
C ARG A 266 -3.54 8.32 0.97
N GLY A 267 -2.23 8.23 1.17
CA GLY A 267 -1.54 8.83 2.33
C GLY A 267 -1.25 10.32 2.15
N TYR A 268 -0.87 10.97 3.23
CA TYR A 268 -0.41 12.37 3.27
C TYR A 268 0.88 12.60 2.47
N GLY A 269 1.00 13.76 1.82
CA GLY A 269 2.24 14.22 1.21
C GLY A 269 2.20 14.43 -0.32
N PRO A 270 3.36 14.69 -0.95
CA PRO A 270 3.47 14.94 -2.40
C PRO A 270 2.95 13.78 -3.26
N ARG A 271 2.36 14.11 -4.42
CA ARG A 271 1.79 13.23 -5.45
C ARG A 271 2.00 13.86 -6.83
N ALA A 272 1.76 13.10 -7.91
CA ALA A 272 1.92 13.59 -9.28
C ALA A 272 0.98 14.75 -9.60
N ASP A 273 -0.19 14.78 -8.97
CA ASP A 273 -1.27 15.75 -9.13
C ASP A 273 -1.23 16.89 -8.09
N GLY A 274 -0.24 16.92 -7.20
CA GLY A 274 -0.08 17.98 -6.19
C GLY A 274 0.26 17.44 -4.80
N PHE A 275 -0.14 18.16 -3.77
CA PHE A 275 0.06 17.74 -2.38
C PHE A 275 -1.25 17.19 -1.81
N HIS A 276 -1.23 15.97 -1.28
CA HIS A 276 -2.38 15.39 -0.58
C HIS A 276 -2.37 15.83 0.90
N PRO A 277 -3.30 16.71 1.33
CA PRO A 277 -3.26 17.37 2.64
C PRO A 277 -3.69 16.48 3.82
N GLY A 278 -4.11 15.26 3.54
CA GLY A 278 -4.73 14.36 4.50
C GLY A 278 -4.40 12.89 4.24
N VAL A 279 -5.23 12.02 4.81
CA VAL A 279 -5.23 10.58 4.53
C VAL A 279 -6.65 10.16 4.15
N ASP A 280 -6.77 9.27 3.18
CA ASP A 280 -8.05 8.68 2.83
C ASP A 280 -8.23 7.39 3.62
N PHE A 281 -9.27 7.33 4.46
CA PHE A 281 -9.73 6.08 5.06
C PHE A 281 -10.79 5.46 4.16
N VAL A 282 -10.64 4.17 3.90
CA VAL A 282 -11.60 3.38 3.14
C VAL A 282 -12.38 2.50 4.10
N ALA A 283 -13.69 2.47 4.02
CA ALA A 283 -14.51 1.52 4.75
C ALA A 283 -15.83 1.27 4.00
N ASP A 284 -16.63 0.33 4.48
CA ASP A 284 -17.91 0.00 3.85
C ASP A 284 -18.88 1.20 3.92
N PRO A 285 -19.70 1.44 2.87
CA PRO A 285 -20.81 2.38 2.96
C PRO A 285 -21.69 2.13 4.20
N GLY A 286 -22.12 3.18 4.86
CA GLY A 286 -22.82 3.16 6.15
C GLY A 286 -21.91 3.24 7.37
N SER A 287 -20.58 3.04 7.21
CA SER A 287 -19.63 3.16 8.33
C SER A 287 -19.75 4.52 9.03
N PRO A 288 -19.92 4.55 10.36
CA PRO A 288 -20.06 5.80 11.11
C PRO A 288 -18.75 6.58 11.11
N ILE A 289 -18.87 7.90 11.05
CA ILE A 289 -17.74 8.83 11.13
C ILE A 289 -17.81 9.56 12.47
N TYR A 290 -16.69 9.63 13.19
CA TYR A 290 -16.61 10.21 14.53
C TYR A 290 -15.68 11.43 14.57
N ALA A 291 -16.03 12.42 15.39
CA ALA A 291 -15.15 13.53 15.70
C ALA A 291 -13.94 13.06 16.53
N VAL A 292 -12.73 13.35 16.07
CA VAL A 292 -11.48 12.98 16.77
C VAL A 292 -11.19 13.90 17.97
N ILE A 293 -11.62 15.17 17.90
CA ILE A 293 -11.42 16.19 18.95
C ILE A 293 -12.75 16.85 19.32
N SER A 294 -12.88 17.40 20.53
CA SER A 294 -13.93 18.38 20.79
C SER A 294 -13.62 19.68 20.07
N GLY A 295 -14.67 20.42 19.73
CA GLY A 295 -14.51 21.74 19.14
C GLY A 295 -15.83 22.36 18.71
N THR A 296 -15.70 23.43 17.94
CA THR A 296 -16.82 24.07 17.24
C THR A 296 -16.74 23.71 15.77
N VAL A 297 -17.89 23.42 15.17
CA VAL A 297 -18.00 23.19 13.72
C VAL A 297 -17.83 24.53 13.01
N CYS A 298 -16.74 24.67 12.26
CA CYS A 298 -16.39 25.87 11.51
C CYS A 298 -16.82 25.79 10.03
N CYS A 299 -17.15 24.60 9.55
CA CYS A 299 -17.66 24.35 8.20
C CYS A 299 -18.55 23.10 8.22
N ALA A 300 -19.66 23.16 7.51
CA ALA A 300 -20.62 22.08 7.31
C ALA A 300 -21.34 22.35 5.98
N SER A 301 -20.84 21.79 4.88
CA SER A 301 -21.30 22.15 3.54
C SER A 301 -21.20 21.01 2.55
N ASP A 302 -22.14 20.96 1.61
CA ASP A 302 -22.11 20.10 0.42
C ASP A 302 -21.28 20.74 -0.70
N VAL A 303 -20.37 19.95 -1.28
CA VAL A 303 -19.57 20.30 -2.47
C VAL A 303 -19.45 19.05 -3.32
N ASP A 304 -19.91 19.09 -4.57
CA ASP A 304 -19.78 17.98 -5.54
C ASP A 304 -20.17 16.59 -5.00
N HIS A 305 -21.37 16.48 -4.43
CA HIS A 305 -21.90 15.25 -3.81
C HIS A 305 -21.08 14.72 -2.63
N ARG A 306 -20.19 15.54 -2.07
CA ARG A 306 -19.44 15.29 -0.85
C ARG A 306 -19.85 16.28 0.23
N TYR A 307 -19.73 15.86 1.47
CA TYR A 307 -19.97 16.68 2.64
C TYR A 307 -18.63 17.00 3.32
N SER A 308 -18.37 18.29 3.50
CA SER A 308 -17.18 18.80 4.20
C SER A 308 -17.58 19.30 5.59
N VAL A 309 -16.95 18.74 6.61
CA VAL A 309 -17.06 19.18 8.00
C VAL A 309 -15.69 19.60 8.51
N ILE A 310 -15.59 20.78 9.13
CA ILE A 310 -14.37 21.20 9.85
C ILE A 310 -14.71 21.41 11.31
N ILE A 311 -13.98 20.76 12.21
CA ILE A 311 -14.08 20.97 13.66
C ILE A 311 -12.78 21.61 14.13
N SER A 312 -12.89 22.71 14.88
CA SER A 312 -11.75 23.43 15.44
C SER A 312 -11.86 23.58 16.96
N ASN A 313 -10.73 23.39 17.65
CA ASN A 313 -10.57 23.74 19.07
C ASN A 313 -9.70 24.99 19.28
N GLY A 314 -9.41 25.73 18.21
CA GLY A 314 -8.57 26.93 18.20
C GLY A 314 -7.12 26.68 17.77
N ASP A 315 -6.45 25.66 18.34
CA ASP A 315 -5.06 25.32 17.97
C ASP A 315 -5.01 24.25 16.87
N THR A 316 -5.98 23.34 16.86
CA THR A 316 -6.12 22.24 15.90
C THR A 316 -7.43 22.36 15.12
N GLU A 317 -7.35 22.13 13.81
CA GLU A 317 -8.49 21.95 12.91
C GLU A 317 -8.43 20.56 12.29
N ILE A 318 -9.57 19.88 12.26
CA ILE A 318 -9.72 18.59 11.59
C ILE A 318 -10.82 18.72 10.53
N ARG A 319 -10.47 18.36 9.29
CA ARG A 319 -11.40 18.33 8.16
C ARG A 319 -11.78 16.89 7.84
N TYR A 320 -13.07 16.68 7.62
CA TYR A 320 -13.68 15.43 7.18
C TYR A 320 -14.37 15.71 5.84
N VAL A 321 -13.99 15.03 4.77
CA VAL A 321 -14.66 15.12 3.46
C VAL A 321 -15.03 13.70 3.02
N PHE A 322 -16.32 13.47 2.77
CA PHE A 322 -16.85 12.14 2.50
C PHE A 322 -18.17 12.21 1.73
N ARG A 323 -18.60 11.10 1.11
CA ARG A 323 -19.81 11.09 0.27
C ARG A 323 -21.06 11.60 0.97
N PRO A 324 -21.71 11.04 2.00
CA PRO A 324 -23.15 10.86 1.80
C PRO A 324 -23.79 9.56 2.21
N GLY A 325 -23.73 9.13 3.47
CA GLY A 325 -24.72 8.17 4.01
C GLY A 325 -26.08 8.81 4.32
N ASP A 326 -27.01 8.02 4.86
CA ASP A 326 -28.40 8.43 5.15
C ASP A 326 -28.55 9.30 6.42
N ASP A 327 -27.48 9.53 7.19
CA ASP A 327 -27.51 10.25 8.46
C ASP A 327 -26.52 11.43 8.46
N ARG A 328 -27.06 12.66 8.57
CA ARG A 328 -26.31 13.91 8.71
C ARG A 328 -26.98 14.75 9.80
N GLN A 329 -26.28 15.00 10.91
CA GLN A 329 -26.80 15.79 12.03
C GLN A 329 -25.77 16.78 12.56
N ILE A 330 -25.13 17.54 11.67
CA ILE A 330 -24.10 18.52 12.04
C ILE A 330 -24.35 19.83 11.30
N ALA A 331 -24.42 20.92 12.03
CA ALA A 331 -24.59 22.28 11.54
C ALA A 331 -23.40 23.18 11.90
N LEU A 332 -23.22 24.24 11.12
CA LEU A 332 -22.24 25.28 11.41
C LEU A 332 -22.51 25.89 12.80
N GLY A 333 -21.46 26.00 13.61
CA GLY A 333 -21.54 26.55 14.97
C GLY A 333 -21.86 25.53 16.07
N ASP A 334 -22.16 24.27 15.72
CA ASP A 334 -22.38 23.22 16.70
C ASP A 334 -21.13 22.99 17.57
N ARG A 335 -21.36 22.73 18.86
CA ARG A 335 -20.33 22.27 19.78
C ARG A 335 -20.34 20.76 19.82
N ILE A 336 -19.25 20.16 19.35
CA ILE A 336 -19.10 18.72 19.21
C ILE A 336 -18.09 18.23 20.23
N SER A 337 -18.42 17.14 20.92
CA SER A 337 -17.46 16.45 21.78
C SER A 337 -16.67 15.40 20.99
N ALA A 338 -15.40 15.15 21.35
CA ALA A 338 -14.66 14.03 20.78
C ALA A 338 -15.45 12.72 20.95
N GLY A 339 -15.45 11.87 19.92
CA GLY A 339 -16.22 10.63 19.87
C GLY A 339 -17.66 10.78 19.40
N THR A 340 -18.17 12.00 19.22
CA THR A 340 -19.51 12.23 18.66
C THR A 340 -19.57 11.75 17.22
N ARG A 341 -20.64 11.03 16.85
CA ARG A 341 -20.90 10.65 15.45
C ARG A 341 -21.28 11.92 14.67
N ILE A 342 -20.56 12.19 13.59
CA ILE A 342 -20.77 13.36 12.73
C ILE A 342 -21.37 13.01 11.36
N GLY A 343 -21.50 11.71 11.06
CA GLY A 343 -22.16 11.22 9.86
C GLY A 343 -21.90 9.74 9.60
N SER A 344 -22.07 9.35 8.33
CA SER A 344 -21.71 8.03 7.82
C SER A 344 -21.23 8.09 6.36
N LEU A 345 -20.39 7.13 5.98
CA LEU A 345 -19.91 7.01 4.60
C LEU A 345 -21.05 6.64 3.64
N GLY A 346 -21.06 7.27 2.47
CA GLY A 346 -21.85 6.82 1.33
C GLY A 346 -21.01 5.97 0.38
N ALA A 347 -21.67 5.32 -0.59
CA ALA A 347 -21.00 4.66 -1.70
C ALA A 347 -20.48 5.67 -2.73
N GLU A 348 -19.40 5.32 -3.41
CA GLU A 348 -18.77 6.15 -4.43
C GLU A 348 -19.22 5.70 -5.83
N ASP A 349 -19.18 6.60 -6.81
CA ASP A 349 -19.76 6.33 -8.13
C ASP A 349 -19.05 5.19 -8.90
N HIS A 350 -17.79 4.90 -8.55
CA HIS A 350 -16.93 3.90 -9.21
C HIS A 350 -16.28 2.91 -8.23
N SER A 351 -16.80 2.78 -7.01
CA SER A 351 -16.30 1.83 -6.01
C SER A 351 -17.45 1.29 -5.18
N THR A 352 -17.34 0.03 -4.73
CA THR A 352 -18.27 -0.50 -3.72
C THR A 352 -17.94 -0.01 -2.31
N ASP A 353 -16.83 0.71 -2.16
CA ASP A 353 -16.35 1.25 -0.91
C ASP A 353 -16.77 2.72 -0.74
N GLY A 354 -16.74 3.20 0.51
CA GLY A 354 -16.80 4.62 0.82
C GLY A 354 -15.42 5.16 1.23
N TYR A 355 -15.16 6.44 0.91
CA TYR A 355 -13.92 7.12 1.30
C TYR A 355 -14.20 8.29 2.27
N LEU A 356 -13.41 8.37 3.33
CA LEU A 356 -13.27 9.56 4.17
C LEU A 356 -11.89 10.16 3.94
N HIS A 357 -11.85 11.32 3.31
CA HIS A 357 -10.68 12.17 3.32
C HIS A 357 -10.58 12.91 4.66
N PHE A 358 -9.47 12.72 5.37
CA PHE A 358 -9.25 13.22 6.71
C PHE A 358 -7.98 14.07 6.77
N GLU A 359 -8.13 15.37 7.05
CA GLU A 359 -6.99 16.29 7.20
C GLU A 359 -6.81 16.70 8.66
N THR A 360 -5.56 17.00 9.00
CA THR A 360 -5.23 17.59 10.30
C THR A 360 -4.37 18.83 10.08
N ARG A 361 -4.77 19.94 10.71
CA ARG A 361 -3.97 21.16 10.79
C ARG A 361 -3.70 21.49 12.24
N VAL A 362 -2.45 21.73 12.58
CA VAL A 362 -2.03 22.21 13.90
C VAL A 362 -1.35 23.56 13.70
N ARG A 363 -1.78 24.60 14.41
CA ARG A 363 -1.30 25.98 14.24
C ARG A 363 -1.31 26.41 12.78
N ARG A 364 -2.40 26.10 12.08
CA ARG A 364 -2.65 26.39 10.65
C ARG A 364 -1.74 25.65 9.65
N ALA A 365 -0.84 24.78 10.10
CA ALA A 365 0.00 23.97 9.22
C ALA A 365 -0.59 22.57 9.05
N HIS A 366 -0.64 22.07 7.81
CA HIS A 366 -0.97 20.67 7.55
C HIS A 366 0.07 19.75 8.19
N VAL A 367 -0.40 18.70 8.86
CA VAL A 367 0.44 17.67 9.46
C VAL A 367 -0.05 16.30 9.03
N ASN A 368 0.84 15.30 9.03
CA ASN A 368 0.48 13.93 8.69
C ASN A 368 -0.58 13.41 9.70
N PRO A 369 -1.81 13.08 9.26
CA PRO A 369 -2.86 12.68 10.18
C PRO A 369 -2.58 11.35 10.89
N LEU A 370 -1.91 10.40 10.23
CA LEU A 370 -1.54 9.12 10.85
C LEU A 370 -0.54 9.33 11.98
N ARG A 371 0.38 10.28 11.81
CA ARG A 371 1.33 10.67 12.84
C ARG A 371 0.63 11.35 14.02
N TYR A 372 -0.27 12.29 13.73
CA TYR A 372 -1.07 12.99 14.74
C TYR A 372 -1.89 12.01 15.60
N LEU A 373 -2.67 11.14 14.95
CA LEU A 373 -3.47 10.11 15.62
C LEU A 373 -2.58 9.13 16.42
N GLY A 374 -1.44 8.73 15.86
CA GLY A 374 -0.48 7.86 16.55
C GLY A 374 0.11 8.50 17.81
N ASN A 375 0.40 9.80 17.79
CA ASN A 375 0.94 10.54 18.94
C ASN A 375 -0.12 10.78 20.03
N MET A 376 -1.41 10.77 19.66
CA MET A 376 -2.56 10.70 20.58
C MET A 376 -2.76 9.30 21.21
N GLY A 377 -1.94 8.30 20.85
CA GLY A 377 -2.13 6.92 21.33
C GLY A 377 -3.23 6.14 20.60
N LEU A 378 -3.83 6.73 19.57
CA LEU A 378 -4.74 6.01 18.68
C LEU A 378 -3.92 5.19 17.69
N ARG A 379 -4.46 4.05 17.23
CA ARG A 379 -3.81 3.17 16.24
C ARG A 379 -4.53 3.31 14.89
N PRO A 380 -4.16 4.30 14.05
CA PRO A 380 -4.89 4.58 12.80
C PRO A 380 -4.64 3.53 11.70
N TRP A 381 -3.58 2.75 11.80
CA TRP A 381 -3.34 1.61 10.90
C TRP A 381 -4.27 0.43 11.22
N PRO A 382 -4.55 -0.43 10.22
CA PRO A 382 -5.27 -1.68 10.47
C PRO A 382 -4.49 -2.60 11.43
N PRO A 383 -5.18 -3.40 12.25
CA PRO A 383 -4.57 -4.51 12.98
C PRO A 383 -3.79 -5.47 12.05
N PRO A 384 -2.66 -6.03 12.52
CA PRO A 384 -1.91 -7.04 11.80
C PRO A 384 -2.79 -8.21 11.32
N GLY A 385 -2.63 -8.60 10.06
CA GLY A 385 -3.36 -9.71 9.43
C GLY A 385 -4.83 -9.43 9.12
N ARG A 386 -5.32 -8.20 9.32
CA ARG A 386 -6.70 -7.78 8.99
C ARG A 386 -6.73 -6.63 7.99
N LEU A 387 -5.97 -6.79 6.92
CA LEU A 387 -6.01 -5.82 5.84
C LEU A 387 -7.26 -6.04 4.98
N ARG A 388 -8.03 -4.97 4.77
CA ARG A 388 -9.16 -4.95 3.84
C ARG A 388 -8.69 -4.60 2.44
N ALA A 389 -9.10 -5.39 1.44
CA ALA A 389 -8.96 -5.03 0.04
C ALA A 389 -9.76 -3.77 -0.28
N VAL A 390 -9.14 -2.85 -1.02
CA VAL A 390 -9.84 -1.68 -1.54
C VAL A 390 -10.29 -2.00 -2.95
N SER A 391 -11.58 -1.89 -3.20
CA SER A 391 -12.13 -2.06 -4.54
C SER A 391 -11.84 -0.82 -5.39
N GLY A 392 -11.38 -1.05 -6.63
CA GLY A 392 -11.19 -0.02 -7.65
C GLY A 392 -9.74 0.37 -7.95
N SER A 393 -9.54 0.92 -9.15
CA SER A 393 -8.37 1.74 -9.46
C SER A 393 -8.52 3.05 -8.69
N TYR A 394 -7.63 3.35 -7.75
CA TYR A 394 -7.51 4.73 -7.25
C TYR A 394 -7.34 5.63 -8.49
N PRO A 395 -8.30 6.51 -8.82
CA PRO A 395 -8.15 7.33 -10.00
C PRO A 395 -6.86 8.14 -9.83
N PRO A 396 -5.90 8.11 -10.77
CA PRO A 396 -4.80 9.06 -10.76
C PRO A 396 -5.45 10.45 -10.72
N ALA A 397 -5.22 11.17 -9.63
CA ALA A 397 -5.99 12.32 -9.17
C ALA A 397 -7.40 12.01 -8.65
N THR A 398 -7.54 12.02 -7.31
CA THR A 398 -8.74 12.60 -6.72
C THR A 398 -8.41 14.08 -6.56
N PRO A 399 -8.90 14.98 -7.42
CA PRO A 399 -8.68 16.41 -7.25
C PRO A 399 -9.52 16.86 -6.04
N CYS A 400 -8.96 16.70 -4.85
CA CYS A 400 -9.46 17.38 -3.66
C CYS A 400 -8.47 18.45 -3.23
N THR A 401 -7.97 19.23 -4.20
CA THR A 401 -7.54 20.59 -3.93
C THR A 401 -8.80 21.45 -3.91
N ILE A 402 -9.54 21.43 -2.79
CA ILE A 402 -10.42 22.56 -2.48
C ILE A 402 -9.47 23.64 -1.94
N THR A 403 -8.90 24.43 -2.86
CA THR A 403 -8.43 25.76 -2.50
C THR A 403 -9.68 26.54 -2.10
N ALA A 404 -9.90 26.69 -0.80
CA ALA A 404 -10.68 27.82 -0.34
C ALA A 404 -9.81 29.04 -0.63
N ASP A 405 -10.13 29.75 -1.72
CA ASP A 405 -9.73 31.14 -1.87
C ASP A 405 -10.32 31.90 -0.67
N GLU A 406 -9.47 32.21 0.31
CA GLU A 406 -9.30 33.53 0.95
C GLU A 406 -8.10 33.51 1.93
#